data_AF-A0A1H1XAS4-F1
#
_entry.id   AF-A0A1H1XAS4-F1
#
_cell.length_a   1.000
_cell.length_b   1.000
_cell.length_c   1.000
_cell.angle_alpha   90.00
_cell.angle_beta   90.00
_cell.angle_gamma   90.00
#
_symmetry.space_group_name_H-M   'P 1'
#
loop_
_entity.id
_entity.type
_entity.pdbx_description
1 polymer ?
#
loop_
_entity_poly.entity_id
_entity_poly.type
_entity_poly.pdbx_seq_one_letter_code
_entity_poly.pdbx_strand_id
1 'polypeptide(L)'
;MGRITRDDIIRAVARADDATVTEIIGTGATTDELAEAQAWIANDEPLLNAGKPLASGRVRQLIDILAELEPGEEDEADPAASQV
;
A
#
# COMPACT_ATOMS: atom_id res chain seq x y z
N MET A 1 0.37 -14.16 -14.02
CA MET A 1 0.92 -12.79 -13.95
C MET A 1 2.43 -12.82 -13.94
N GLY A 2 3.06 -11.89 -14.66
CA GLY A 2 4.50 -11.68 -14.60
C GLY A 2 4.90 -10.99 -13.29
N ARG A 3 6.17 -11.11 -12.91
CA ARG A 3 6.71 -10.29 -11.83
C ARG A 3 6.67 -8.82 -12.24
N ILE A 4 6.39 -7.97 -11.27
CA ILE A 4 6.35 -6.53 -11.50
C ILE A 4 7.72 -6.01 -11.95
N THR A 5 7.72 -5.08 -12.90
CA THR A 5 8.94 -4.43 -13.39
C THR A 5 9.07 -3.01 -12.82
N ARG A 6 10.28 -2.43 -12.94
CA ARG A 6 10.51 -1.02 -12.59
C ARG A 6 9.54 -0.07 -13.29
N ASP A 7 9.30 -0.27 -14.59
CA ASP A 7 8.39 0.60 -15.36
C ASP A 7 6.95 0.49 -14.88
N ASP A 8 6.49 -0.70 -14.50
CA ASP A 8 5.18 -0.91 -13.90
C ASP A 8 5.04 -0.15 -12.58
N ILE A 9 6.09 -0.18 -11.74
CA ILE A 9 6.12 0.50 -10.44
C ILE A 9 6.09 2.01 -10.62
N ILE A 10 6.96 2.57 -11.47
CA ILE A 10 7.03 4.02 -11.70
C ILE A 10 5.71 4.55 -12.28
N ARG A 11 5.05 3.76 -13.13
CA ARG A 11 3.74 4.13 -13.69
C ARG A 11 2.62 4.08 -12.65
N ALA A 12 2.66 3.11 -11.74
CA ALA A 12 1.64 2.92 -10.71
C ALA A 12 1.83 3.87 -9.51
N VAL A 13 3.08 4.08 -9.10
CA VAL A 13 3.48 4.79 -7.89
C VAL A 13 4.30 6.00 -8.29
N ALA A 14 3.62 7.10 -8.62
CA ALA A 14 4.26 8.30 -9.17
C ALA A 14 5.36 8.92 -8.26
N ARG A 15 5.33 8.62 -6.97
CA ARG A 15 6.26 9.11 -5.94
C ARG A 15 7.33 8.10 -5.53
N ALA A 16 7.37 6.92 -6.16
CA ALA A 16 8.37 5.91 -5.84
C ALA A 16 9.76 6.39 -6.29
N ASP A 17 10.71 6.38 -5.36
CA ASP A 17 12.11 6.59 -5.67
C ASP A 17 12.81 5.26 -6.03
N ASP A 18 14.10 5.33 -6.37
CA ASP A 18 14.88 4.14 -6.73
C ASP A 18 14.98 3.10 -5.59
N ALA A 19 14.94 3.55 -4.34
CA ALA A 19 15.01 2.67 -3.17
C ALA A 19 13.68 1.91 -3.00
N THR A 20 12.55 2.63 -3.05
CA THR A 20 11.20 2.02 -3.03
C THR A 20 11.02 1.04 -4.18
N VAL A 21 11.43 1.41 -5.40
CA VAL A 21 11.33 0.52 -6.57
C VAL A 21 12.12 -0.77 -6.34
N THR A 22 13.32 -0.67 -5.78
CA THR A 22 14.17 -1.83 -5.48
C THR A 22 13.52 -2.71 -4.43
N GLU A 23 12.92 -2.11 -3.40
CA GLU A 23 12.23 -2.82 -2.34
C GLU A 23 11.00 -3.58 -2.85
N ILE A 24 10.15 -2.93 -3.65
CA ILE A 24 8.97 -3.54 -4.27
C ILE A 24 9.38 -4.71 -5.18
N ILE A 25 10.42 -4.55 -6.01
CA ILE A 25 10.95 -5.66 -6.82
C ILE A 25 11.48 -6.79 -5.93
N GLY A 26 12.13 -6.46 -4.81
CA GLY A 26 12.66 -7.38 -3.82
C GLY A 26 11.59 -8.29 -3.18
N THR A 27 10.35 -7.81 -3.06
CA THR A 27 9.21 -8.62 -2.58
C THR A 27 8.85 -9.77 -3.53
N GLY A 28 9.26 -9.68 -4.81
CA GLY A 28 8.91 -10.64 -5.85
C GLY A 28 7.43 -10.62 -6.23
N ALA A 29 6.71 -9.53 -5.93
CA ALA A 29 5.30 -9.38 -6.23
C ALA A 29 5.00 -9.28 -7.73
N THR A 30 3.73 -9.44 -8.04
CA THR A 30 3.14 -9.24 -9.37
C THR A 30 2.43 -7.90 -9.46
N THR A 31 2.15 -7.45 -10.68
CA THR A 31 1.42 -6.20 -10.93
C THR A 31 0.02 -6.20 -10.31
N ASP A 32 -0.64 -7.36 -10.25
CA ASP A 32 -1.95 -7.51 -9.60
C ASP A 32 -1.87 -7.30 -8.09
N GLU A 33 -0.84 -7.85 -7.45
CA GLU A 33 -0.63 -7.67 -6.01
C GLU A 33 -0.33 -6.20 -5.68
N LEU A 34 0.38 -5.47 -6.56
CA LEU A 34 0.57 -4.03 -6.41
C LEU A 34 -0.73 -3.24 -6.61
N ALA A 35 -1.54 -3.60 -7.60
CA ALA A 35 -2.84 -2.97 -7.81
C ALA A 35 -3.77 -3.23 -6.62
N GLU A 36 -3.73 -4.43 -6.05
CA GLU A 36 -4.48 -4.78 -4.86
C GLU A 36 -4.02 -3.98 -3.64
N ALA A 37 -2.71 -3.85 -3.42
CA ALA A 37 -2.17 -3.06 -2.32
C ALA A 37 -2.59 -1.58 -2.42
N GLN A 38 -2.55 -1.00 -3.62
CA GLN A 38 -3.04 0.37 -3.85
C GLN A 38 -4.54 0.50 -3.60
N ALA A 39 -5.34 -0.49 -3.99
CA ALA A 39 -6.77 -0.49 -3.71
C ALA A 39 -7.04 -0.50 -2.20
N TRP A 40 -6.23 -1.24 -1.43
CA TRP A 40 -6.28 -1.23 0.03
C TRP A 40 -5.88 0.11 0.63
N ILE A 41 -4.80 0.74 0.16
CA ILE A 41 -4.40 2.08 0.64
C ILE A 41 -5.50 3.13 0.36
N ALA A 42 -6.12 3.08 -0.82
CA ALA A 42 -7.07 4.11 -1.23
C ALA A 42 -8.53 3.87 -0.78
N ASN A 43 -8.89 2.63 -0.42
CA ASN A 43 -10.30 2.24 -0.19
C ASN A 43 -10.44 1.15 0.90
N ASP A 44 -9.66 1.22 1.98
CA ASP A 44 -9.68 0.22 3.05
C ASP A 44 -11.09 -0.02 3.65
N GLU A 45 -11.79 1.04 4.07
CA GLU A 45 -13.14 0.95 4.63
C GLU A 45 -14.15 0.36 3.63
N PRO A 46 -14.25 0.84 2.37
CA PRO A 46 -15.09 0.20 1.36
C PRO A 46 -14.79 -1.28 1.14
N LEU A 47 -13.51 -1.67 1.12
CA LEU A 47 -13.12 -3.06 0.88
C LEU A 47 -13.46 -3.96 2.08
N LEU A 48 -13.29 -3.46 3.30
CA LEU A 48 -13.74 -4.14 4.52
C LEU A 48 -15.26 -4.33 4.52
N ASN A 49 -16.02 -3.27 4.20
CA ASN A 49 -17.47 -3.32 4.12
C ASN A 49 -17.98 -4.25 3.01
N ALA A 50 -17.21 -4.41 1.93
CA ALA A 50 -17.49 -5.38 0.87
C ALA A 50 -17.18 -6.84 1.28
N GLY A 51 -16.68 -7.07 2.50
CA GLY A 51 -16.34 -8.40 3.01
C GLY A 51 -15.06 -8.97 2.41
N LYS A 52 -14.19 -8.11 1.85
CA LYS A 52 -12.92 -8.57 1.29
C LYS A 52 -12.00 -9.06 2.43
N PRO A 53 -11.34 -10.23 2.28
CA PRO A 53 -10.37 -10.69 3.27
C PRO A 53 -9.23 -9.68 3.42
N LEU A 54 -8.77 -9.46 4.66
CA LEU A 54 -7.63 -8.59 4.93
C LEU A 54 -6.43 -8.97 4.06
N ALA A 55 -5.72 -7.94 3.58
CA ALA A 55 -4.48 -8.13 2.86
C ALA A 55 -3.50 -8.98 3.68
N SER A 56 -2.84 -9.93 3.01
CA SER A 56 -1.87 -10.84 3.62
C SER A 56 -0.74 -11.16 2.66
N GLY A 57 0.35 -11.75 3.18
CA GLY A 57 1.52 -12.11 2.39
C GLY A 57 2.14 -10.90 1.69
N ARG A 58 2.45 -11.03 0.39
CA ARG A 58 3.08 -9.97 -0.40
C ARG A 58 2.23 -8.72 -0.50
N VAL A 59 0.90 -8.86 -0.62
CA VAL A 59 0.00 -7.70 -0.69
C VAL A 59 0.12 -6.86 0.58
N ARG A 60 0.18 -7.51 1.76
CA ARG A 60 0.37 -6.78 3.02
C ARG A 60 1.70 -6.06 3.07
N GLN A 61 2.78 -6.72 2.67
CA GLN A 61 4.11 -6.11 2.60
C GLN A 61 4.13 -4.88 1.68
N LEU A 62 3.46 -4.95 0.52
CA LEU A 62 3.34 -3.82 -0.39
C LEU A 62 2.55 -2.67 0.22
N ILE A 63 1.47 -2.94 0.97
CA ILE A 63 0.72 -1.91 1.68
C ILE A 63 1.64 -1.16 2.65
N ASP A 64 2.43 -1.89 3.44
CA ASP A 64 3.34 -1.28 4.41
C ASP A 64 4.36 -0.36 3.69
N ILE A 65 4.96 -0.81 2.58
CA ILE A 65 5.89 0.01 1.76
C ILE A 65 5.19 1.25 1.18
N LEU A 66 3.97 1.10 0.65
CA LEU A 66 3.24 2.20 0.02
C LEU A 66 2.77 3.25 1.04
N ALA A 67 2.39 2.82 2.24
CA ALA A 67 1.97 3.72 3.31
C ALA A 67 3.11 4.67 3.74
N GLU A 68 4.36 4.21 3.72
CA GLU A 68 5.54 5.06 3.99
C GLU A 68 5.74 6.17 2.94
N LEU A 69 5.17 6.02 1.75
CA LEU A 69 5.22 7.02 0.68
C LEU A 69 4.07 8.03 0.75
N GLU A 70 3.03 7.74 1.53
CA GLU A 70 1.99 8.73 1.76
C GLU A 70 2.57 9.84 2.63
N PRO A 71 2.53 11.11 2.17
CA PRO A 71 2.94 12.21 3.03
C PRO A 71 2.07 12.09 4.26
N GLY A 72 2.72 11.90 5.41
CA GLY A 72 2.03 11.55 6.63
C GLY A 72 0.80 12.43 6.78
N GLU A 73 -0.35 11.79 6.96
CA GLU A 73 -1.33 12.33 7.88
C GLU A 73 -0.67 12.29 9.28
N GLU A 74 0.34 13.17 9.47
CA GLU A 74 0.73 13.57 10.80
C GLU A 74 -0.47 14.34 11.36
N ASP A 75 -0.98 13.84 12.48
CA ASP A 75 -2.11 14.34 13.27
C ASP A 75 -3.53 14.02 12.77
N GLU A 76 -3.99 12.81 13.06
CA GLU A 76 -5.15 12.72 13.96
C GLU A 76 -4.76 11.91 15.20
N ALA A 77 -3.96 12.55 16.06
CA ALA A 77 -3.95 12.20 17.47
C ALA A 77 -5.40 12.32 17.95
N ASP A 78 -6.10 11.19 18.10
CA ASP A 78 -7.45 11.11 18.64
C ASP A 78 -7.54 11.94 19.94
N PRO A 79 -8.14 13.15 19.92
CA PRO A 79 -8.25 13.96 21.12
C PRO A 79 -9.37 13.45 22.04
N ALA A 80 -10.04 12.33 21.72
CA ALA A 80 -11.21 11.85 22.45
C ALA A 80 -10.90 10.83 23.56
N ALA A 81 -9.64 10.56 23.91
CA ALA A 81 -9.29 9.79 25.12
C ALA A 81 -9.20 10.66 26.40
N SER A 82 -9.74 11.88 26.39
CA SER A 82 -9.88 12.71 27.59
C SER A 82 -11.26 13.35 27.67
N GLN A 83 -12.27 12.54 28.00
CA GLN A 83 -13.45 12.93 28.77
C GLN A 83 -14.30 11.69 29.04
N VAL A 84 -14.16 11.08 30.22
CA VAL A 84 -15.13 11.09 31.35
C VAL A 84 -14.56 10.35 32.55
#